data_AF-A0A559LYQ7-F1
#
_entry.id   AF-A0A559LYQ7-F1
#
_cell.length_a   1.000
_cell.length_b   1.000
_cell.length_c   1.000
_cell.angle_alpha   90.00
_cell.angle_beta   90.00
_cell.angle_gamma   90.00
#
_symmetry.space_group_name_H-M   'P 1'
#
loop_
_entity.id
_entity.type
_entity.pdbx_description
1 polymer ?
#
loop_
_entity_poly.entity_id
_entity_poly.type
_entity_poly.pdbx_seq_one_letter_code
_entity_poly.pdbx_strand_id
1 'polypeptide(L)'
;PNPENPGGRGSVEATTYISSVGDHVLKDTVIYCAAEKYGLEELKRLALKKQGLQSGIEVSTILRSARYAYDNTPDSDSRLRAHYLALIIRCRKTFKRSGTMQTEMESGGKLFFDLFVALCNHVDDIVDIGNARSPKTI
;
A
#
# COMPACT_ATOMS: atom_id res chain seq x y z
N PRO A 1 30.07 29.60 3.06
CA PRO A 1 30.24 28.21 3.53
C PRO A 1 29.51 28.02 4.87
N ASN A 2 28.38 27.33 4.88
CA ASN A 2 27.57 27.10 6.08
C ASN A 2 27.99 25.76 6.74
N PRO A 3 28.33 25.71 8.05
CA PRO A 3 29.03 24.57 8.64
C PRO A 3 28.12 23.47 9.26
N GLU A 4 26.80 23.50 9.04
CA GLU A 4 25.86 22.58 9.71
C GLU A 4 25.28 21.51 8.79
N ASN A 5 26.12 20.74 8.11
CA ASN A 5 25.65 19.52 7.45
C ASN A 5 26.44 18.31 7.98
N PRO A 6 26.09 17.77 9.16
CA PRO A 6 26.61 16.47 9.56
C PRO A 6 26.01 15.47 8.57
N GLY A 7 26.86 14.72 7.87
CA GLY A 7 26.51 13.82 6.77
C GLY A 7 25.64 12.61 7.16
N GLY A 8 24.52 12.82 7.84
CA GLY A 8 23.44 11.86 7.93
C GLY A 8 22.71 11.83 6.59
N ARG A 9 22.50 10.64 6.04
CA ARG A 9 21.58 10.44 4.90
C ARG A 9 20.28 11.15 5.25
N GLY A 10 20.01 12.29 4.61
CA GLY A 10 18.79 13.05 4.84
C GLY A 10 17.60 12.10 4.74
N SER A 11 16.68 12.20 5.69
CA SER A 11 15.41 11.47 5.63
C SER A 11 14.80 11.72 4.25
N VAL A 12 14.87 10.73 3.37
CA VAL A 12 14.33 10.86 2.01
C VAL A 12 12.83 11.00 2.19
N GLU A 13 12.29 12.15 1.81
CA GLU A 13 10.86 12.41 1.91
C GLU A 13 10.07 11.27 1.24
N ALA A 14 9.21 10.60 2.02
CA ALA A 14 8.53 9.37 1.60
C ALA A 14 7.41 9.62 0.59
N THR A 15 6.94 10.86 0.48
CA THR A 15 5.82 11.28 -0.35
C THR A 15 6.25 12.27 -1.42
N THR A 16 5.40 12.44 -2.42
CA THR A 16 5.55 13.48 -3.45
C THR A 16 4.15 13.96 -3.85
N TYR A 17 4.02 15.26 -4.11
CA TYR A 17 2.78 15.82 -4.65
C TYR A 17 2.61 15.38 -6.12
N ILE A 18 1.42 14.90 -6.47
CA ILE A 18 1.07 14.52 -7.84
C ILE A 18 -0.11 15.37 -8.30
N SER A 19 0.14 16.22 -9.29
CA SER A 19 -0.84 17.19 -9.78
C SER A 19 -2.11 16.55 -10.34
N SER A 20 -2.02 15.38 -10.97
CA SER A 20 -3.20 14.66 -11.48
C SER A 20 -4.09 14.07 -10.38
N VAL A 21 -3.55 13.90 -9.17
CA VAL A 21 -4.28 13.44 -7.98
C VAL A 21 -4.72 14.65 -7.12
N GLY A 22 -4.00 15.77 -7.21
CA GLY A 22 -4.23 16.94 -6.38
C GLY A 22 -3.74 16.78 -4.93
N ASP A 23 -2.90 15.77 -4.65
CA ASP A 23 -2.44 15.47 -3.30
C ASP A 23 -1.11 14.69 -3.30
N HIS A 24 -0.61 14.38 -2.11
CA HIS A 24 0.59 13.60 -1.86
C HIS A 24 0.30 12.09 -1.91
N VAL A 25 1.18 11.39 -2.61
CA VAL A 25 1.24 9.93 -2.68
C VAL A 25 2.64 9.45 -2.34
N LEU A 26 2.80 8.16 -2.09
CA LEU A 26 4.08 7.53 -1.84
C LEU A 26 4.99 7.64 -3.08
N LYS A 27 6.19 8.18 -2.85
CA LYS A 27 7.19 8.39 -3.90
C LYS A 27 7.59 7.08 -4.57
N ASP A 28 7.81 6.02 -3.78
CA ASP A 28 8.16 4.70 -4.31
C ASP A 28 7.04 4.10 -5.18
N THR A 29 5.76 4.44 -4.93
CA THR A 29 4.64 4.02 -5.78
C THR A 29 4.62 4.73 -7.12
N VAL A 30 4.90 6.03 -7.15
CA VAL A 30 5.03 6.78 -8.39
C VAL A 30 6.19 6.23 -9.22
N ILE A 31 7.34 5.97 -8.58
CA ILE A 31 8.49 5.37 -9.23
C ILE A 31 8.15 3.98 -9.77
N TYR A 32 7.42 3.15 -9.01
CA TYR A 32 6.98 1.84 -9.48
C TYR A 32 6.12 1.94 -10.75
N CYS A 33 5.10 2.80 -10.74
CA CYS A 33 4.19 2.95 -11.88
C CYS A 33 4.92 3.51 -13.11
N ALA A 34 5.83 4.47 -12.91
CA ALA A 34 6.67 4.97 -13.99
C ALA A 34 7.60 3.88 -14.54
N ALA A 35 8.23 3.10 -13.67
CA ALA A 35 9.10 2.00 -14.07
C ALA A 35 8.33 0.95 -14.89
N GLU A 36 7.10 0.61 -14.50
CA GLU A 36 6.22 -0.25 -15.30
C GLU A 36 5.93 0.35 -16.68
N LYS A 37 5.51 1.62 -16.72
CA LYS A 37 5.19 2.31 -17.98
C LYS A 37 6.36 2.36 -18.97
N TYR A 38 7.60 2.44 -18.46
CA TYR A 38 8.80 2.50 -19.28
C TYR A 38 9.52 1.16 -19.44
N GLY A 39 8.97 0.05 -18.92
CA GLY A 39 9.60 -1.29 -19.02
C GLY A 39 10.90 -1.43 -18.24
N LEU A 40 11.06 -0.71 -17.14
CA LEU A 40 12.27 -0.69 -16.30
C LEU A 40 12.16 -1.67 -15.12
N GLU A 41 12.23 -2.97 -15.41
CA GLU A 41 11.96 -4.05 -14.44
C GLU A 41 12.78 -3.99 -13.15
N GLU A 42 14.08 -3.71 -13.22
CA GLU A 42 14.93 -3.63 -12.02
C GLU A 42 14.56 -2.44 -11.13
N LEU A 43 14.18 -1.30 -11.74
CA LEU A 43 13.71 -0.13 -11.00
C LEU A 43 12.36 -0.42 -10.34
N LYS A 44 11.44 -1.09 -11.06
CA LYS A 44 10.14 -1.54 -10.54
C LYS A 44 10.32 -2.44 -9.32
N ARG A 45 11.21 -3.44 -9.42
CA ARG A 45 11.54 -4.35 -8.31
C ARG A 45 12.14 -3.62 -7.12
N LEU A 46 13.05 -2.67 -7.36
CA LEU A 46 13.68 -1.89 -6.30
C LEU A 46 12.67 -0.98 -5.58
N ALA A 47 11.80 -0.30 -6.33
CA ALA A 47 10.77 0.58 -5.78
C ALA A 47 9.82 -0.17 -4.84
N LEU A 48 9.35 -1.36 -5.25
CA LEU A 48 8.50 -2.21 -4.41
C LEU A 48 9.19 -2.64 -3.11
N LYS A 49 10.47 -3.01 -3.20
CA LYS A 49 11.25 -3.41 -2.02
C LYS A 49 11.42 -2.26 -1.03
N LYS A 50 11.62 -1.03 -1.52
CA LYS A 50 11.79 0.16 -0.68
C LYS A 50 10.50 0.58 0.02
N GLN A 51 9.35 0.39 -0.62
CA GLN A 51 8.05 0.78 -0.07
C GLN A 51 7.78 0.12 1.30
N GLY A 52 8.24 -1.12 1.50
CA GLY A 52 8.12 -1.83 2.78
C GLY A 52 8.96 -1.27 3.93
N LEU A 53 9.86 -0.32 3.68
CA LEU A 53 10.76 0.28 4.69
C LEU A 53 10.20 1.58 5.28
N GLN A 54 9.14 2.15 4.70
CA GLN A 54 8.57 3.42 5.14
C GLN A 54 7.69 3.22 6.39
N SER A 55 7.77 4.17 7.32
CA SER A 55 6.96 4.19 8.55
C SER A 55 6.44 5.60 8.81
N GLY A 56 5.43 5.74 9.69
CA GLY A 56 4.84 7.04 10.00
C GLY A 56 4.04 7.67 8.86
N ILE A 57 3.58 6.87 7.89
CA ILE A 57 2.77 7.36 6.76
C ILE A 57 1.29 7.41 7.17
N GLU A 58 0.64 8.52 6.86
CA GLU A 58 -0.79 8.71 7.04
C GLU A 58 -1.62 7.67 6.28
N VAL A 59 -2.70 7.22 6.91
CA VAL A 59 -3.60 6.19 6.37
C VAL A 59 -4.21 6.63 5.04
N SER A 60 -4.63 7.90 4.95
CA SER A 60 -5.16 8.51 3.73
C SER A 60 -4.14 8.47 2.58
N THR A 61 -2.87 8.76 2.88
CA THR A 61 -1.78 8.68 1.89
C THR A 61 -1.60 7.26 1.36
N ILE A 62 -1.72 6.23 2.22
CA ILE A 62 -1.66 4.83 1.77
C ILE A 62 -2.81 4.52 0.80
N LEU A 63 -4.05 4.92 1.10
CA LEU A 63 -5.21 4.66 0.23
C LEU A 63 -5.10 5.40 -1.10
N ARG A 64 -4.74 6.68 -1.07
CA ARG A 64 -4.50 7.46 -2.29
C ARG A 64 -3.40 6.84 -3.15
N SER A 65 -2.32 6.36 -2.53
CA SER A 65 -1.23 5.72 -3.26
C SER A 65 -1.64 4.36 -3.83
N ALA A 66 -2.47 3.60 -3.11
CA ALA A 66 -3.06 2.36 -3.62
C ALA A 66 -3.94 2.64 -4.84
N ARG A 67 -4.82 3.65 -4.78
CA ARG A 67 -5.65 4.05 -5.92
C ARG A 67 -4.80 4.50 -7.11
N TYR A 68 -3.81 5.34 -6.86
CA TYR A 68 -2.86 5.75 -7.90
C TYR A 68 -2.20 4.55 -8.59
N ALA A 69 -1.81 3.52 -7.83
CA ALA A 69 -1.27 2.29 -8.40
C ALA A 69 -2.27 1.57 -9.31
N TYR A 70 -3.53 1.43 -8.89
CA TYR A 70 -4.57 0.79 -9.69
C TYR A 70 -4.85 1.56 -10.99
N ASP A 71 -4.80 2.89 -10.95
CA ASP A 71 -5.06 3.74 -12.12
C ASP A 71 -3.87 3.79 -13.09
N ASN A 72 -2.65 3.49 -12.64
CA ASN A 72 -1.41 3.65 -13.41
C ASN A 72 -0.65 2.33 -13.68
N THR A 73 -1.22 1.18 -13.33
CA THR A 73 -0.68 -0.14 -13.70
C THR A 73 -1.77 -1.04 -14.31
N PRO A 74 -1.41 -1.92 -15.26
CA PRO A 74 -2.36 -2.86 -15.85
C PRO A 74 -2.87 -3.88 -14.81
N ASP A 75 -4.01 -4.52 -15.10
CA ASP A 75 -4.59 -5.56 -14.24
C ASP A 75 -3.67 -6.78 -14.06
N SER A 76 -2.71 -6.99 -14.96
CA SER A 76 -1.66 -8.00 -14.85
C SER A 76 -0.61 -7.70 -13.78
N ASP A 77 -0.51 -6.46 -13.28
CA ASP A 77 0.40 -6.10 -12.18
C ASP A 77 -0.17 -6.52 -10.82
N SER A 78 0.00 -7.80 -10.52
CA SER A 78 -0.47 -8.37 -9.27
C SER A 78 0.39 -8.00 -8.06
N ARG A 79 1.68 -7.69 -8.26
CA ARG A 79 2.65 -7.55 -7.16
C ARG A 79 2.42 -6.29 -6.34
N LEU A 80 2.31 -5.12 -6.98
CA LEU A 80 2.06 -3.87 -6.25
C LEU A 80 0.66 -3.86 -5.64
N ARG A 81 -0.33 -4.39 -6.36
CA ARG A 81 -1.71 -4.48 -5.88
C ARG A 81 -1.79 -5.39 -4.65
N ALA A 82 -1.22 -6.59 -4.70
CA ALA A 82 -1.16 -7.51 -3.56
C ALA A 82 -0.41 -6.89 -2.37
N HIS A 83 0.67 -6.14 -2.62
CA HIS A 83 1.39 -5.41 -1.57
C HIS A 83 0.47 -4.43 -0.83
N TYR A 84 -0.31 -3.63 -1.56
CA TYR A 84 -1.26 -2.70 -0.96
C TYR A 84 -2.38 -3.39 -0.19
N LEU A 85 -2.98 -4.43 -0.75
CA LEU A 85 -4.02 -5.20 -0.07
C LEU A 85 -3.50 -5.78 1.26
N ALA A 86 -2.32 -6.42 1.23
CA ALA A 86 -1.69 -6.96 2.42
C ALA A 86 -1.36 -5.86 3.45
N LEU A 87 -0.84 -4.71 3.01
CA LEU A 87 -0.55 -3.56 3.87
C LEU A 87 -1.82 -3.05 4.57
N ILE A 88 -2.91 -2.87 3.83
CA ILE A 88 -4.19 -2.38 4.35
C ILE A 88 -4.76 -3.37 5.37
N ILE A 89 -4.81 -4.67 5.04
CA ILE A 89 -5.33 -5.73 5.91
C ILE A 89 -4.51 -5.85 7.20
N ARG A 90 -3.18 -5.78 7.10
CA ARG A 90 -2.28 -5.81 8.25
C ARG A 90 -2.48 -4.61 9.17
N CYS A 91 -2.72 -3.43 8.58
CA CYS A 91 -2.93 -2.18 9.32
C CYS A 91 -4.41 -1.90 9.68
N ARG A 92 -5.33 -2.85 9.46
CA ARG A 92 -6.80 -2.66 9.58
C ARG A 92 -7.28 -1.98 10.87
N LYS A 93 -6.60 -2.19 12.01
CA LYS A 93 -6.95 -1.54 13.29
C LYS A 93 -6.77 -0.02 13.22
N THR A 94 -5.73 0.44 12.54
CA THR A 94 -5.46 1.86 12.32
C THR A 94 -6.52 2.46 11.38
N PHE A 95 -6.85 1.76 10.29
CA PHE A 95 -7.91 2.15 9.36
C PHE A 95 -9.29 2.26 10.03
N LYS A 96 -9.64 1.31 10.91
CA LYS A 96 -10.89 1.35 11.68
C LYS A 96 -10.99 2.61 12.54
N ARG A 97 -9.89 3.02 13.18
CA ARG A 97 -9.87 4.19 14.07
C ARG A 97 -9.93 5.52 13.32
N SER A 98 -9.35 5.60 12.12
CA SER A 98 -9.29 6.87 11.37
C SER A 98 -10.58 7.23 10.62
N GLY A 99 -11.49 6.27 10.41
CA GLY A 99 -12.73 6.47 9.63
C GLY A 99 -12.49 6.63 8.11
N THR A 100 -11.25 6.91 7.69
CA THR A 100 -10.84 7.16 6.30
C THR A 100 -11.25 6.05 5.34
N MET A 101 -11.23 4.80 5.80
CA MET A 101 -11.62 3.66 4.96
C MET A 101 -13.06 3.78 4.47
N GLN A 102 -13.99 4.25 5.31
CA GLN A 102 -15.39 4.38 4.93
C GLN A 102 -15.55 5.39 3.79
N THR A 103 -15.02 6.60 3.97
CA THR A 103 -15.10 7.67 2.97
C THR A 103 -14.49 7.24 1.64
N GLU A 104 -13.33 6.57 1.67
CA GLU A 104 -12.68 6.11 0.46
C GLU A 104 -13.44 4.96 -0.20
N MET A 105 -14.00 4.02 0.57
CA MET A 105 -14.82 2.92 0.04
C MET A 105 -16.12 3.42 -0.60
N GLU A 106 -16.76 4.45 -0.03
CA GLU A 106 -17.95 5.09 -0.61
C GLU A 106 -17.68 5.70 -1.98
N SER A 107 -16.45 6.17 -2.23
CA SER A 107 -16.03 6.63 -3.56
C SER A 107 -15.82 5.50 -4.59
N GLY A 108 -15.78 4.24 -4.15
CA GLY A 108 -15.79 3.05 -5.01
C GLY A 108 -14.49 2.75 -5.76
N GLY A 109 -14.53 1.91 -6.80
CA GLY A 109 -13.37 1.56 -7.63
C GLY A 109 -12.74 0.19 -7.34
N LYS A 110 -11.96 -0.32 -8.30
CA LYS A 110 -11.50 -1.72 -8.33
C LYS A 110 -10.71 -2.13 -7.08
N LEU A 111 -9.91 -1.22 -6.52
CA LEU A 111 -9.17 -1.45 -5.26
C LEU A 111 -10.05 -2.00 -4.15
N PHE A 112 -11.26 -1.46 -3.98
CA PHE A 112 -12.13 -1.85 -2.87
C PHE A 112 -12.85 -3.17 -3.11
N PHE A 113 -13.11 -3.51 -4.37
CA PHE A 113 -13.58 -4.85 -4.71
C PHE A 113 -12.50 -5.89 -4.39
N ASP A 114 -11.26 -5.66 -4.84
CA ASP A 114 -10.15 -6.57 -4.57
C ASP A 114 -9.82 -6.63 -3.07
N LEU A 115 -9.95 -5.52 -2.34
CA LEU A 115 -9.81 -5.47 -0.88
C LEU A 115 -10.89 -6.25 -0.15
N PHE A 116 -12.15 -6.17 -0.60
CA PHE A 116 -13.24 -6.96 -0.04
C PHE A 116 -12.95 -8.46 -0.19
N VAL A 117 -12.58 -8.90 -1.40
CA VAL A 117 -12.23 -10.30 -1.66
C VAL A 117 -11.05 -10.74 -0.79
N ALA A 118 -10.00 -9.92 -0.71
CA ALA A 118 -8.82 -10.23 0.11
C ALA A 118 -9.15 -10.26 1.62
N LEU A 119 -10.09 -9.44 2.09
CA LEU A 119 -10.57 -9.47 3.48
C LEU A 119 -11.38 -10.73 3.78
N CYS A 120 -12.25 -11.19 2.88
CA CYS A 120 -12.98 -12.45 3.01
C CYS A 120 -12.00 -13.62 3.17
N ASN A 121 -11.05 -13.74 2.24
CA ASN A 121 -10.02 -14.79 2.30
C ASN A 121 -9.21 -14.71 3.61
N HIS A 122 -8.86 -13.50 4.06
CA HIS A 122 -8.15 -13.32 5.33
C HIS A 122 -8.96 -13.77 6.55
N VAL A 123 -10.28 -13.59 6.54
CA VAL A 123 -11.16 -14.06 7.62
C VAL A 123 -11.22 -15.59 7.61
N ASP A 124 -11.40 -16.21 6.44
CA ASP A 124 -11.43 -17.66 6.30
C ASP A 124 -10.12 -18.28 6.82
N ASP A 125 -8.97 -17.73 6.42
CA ASP A 125 -7.66 -18.16 6.91
C ASP A 125 -7.55 -18.10 8.46
N ILE A 126 -8.08 -17.04 9.09
CA ILE A 126 -8.07 -16.90 10.55
C ILE A 126 -8.95 -17.96 11.22
N VAL A 127 -10.14 -18.20 10.66
CA VAL A 127 -11.10 -19.18 11.18
C VAL A 127 -10.52 -20.59 11.08
N ASP A 128 -9.92 -20.94 9.96
CA ASP A 128 -9.29 -22.25 9.75
C ASP A 128 -8.13 -22.49 10.72
N ILE A 129 -7.28 -21.48 10.95
CA ILE A 129 -6.22 -21.55 11.97
C ILE A 129 -6.80 -21.74 13.38
N GLY A 130 -7.92 -21.09 13.69
CA GLY A 130 -8.62 -21.24 14.97
C GLY A 130 -9.19 -22.64 15.17
N ASN A 131 -9.81 -23.20 14.13
CA ASN A 131 -10.40 -24.54 14.14
C ASN A 131 -9.33 -25.64 14.21
N ALA A 132 -8.20 -25.48 13.51
CA ALA A 132 -7.08 -26.41 13.55
C ALA A 132 -6.41 -26.51 14.94
N ARG A 133 -6.53 -25.45 15.77
CA ARG A 133 -5.97 -25.41 17.14
C ARG A 133 -6.91 -25.98 18.20
N SER A 134 -8.16 -26.29 17.86
CA SER A 134 -9.09 -26.94 18.78
C SER A 134 -8.83 -28.45 18.75
N PRO A 135 -8.38 -29.07 19.87
CA PRO A 135 -8.19 -30.51 19.92
C PRO A 135 -9.53 -31.19 19.65
N LYS A 136 -9.58 -32.14 18.70
CA LYS A 136 -10.74 -33.03 18.57
C LYS A 136 -10.79 -33.86 19.85
N THR A 137 -11.74 -33.56 20.74
CA THR A 137 -12.05 -34.42 21.88
C THR A 137 -12.58 -35.74 21.32
N ILE A 138 -11.85 -36.84 21.59
CA ILE A 138 -12.30 -38.21 21.36
C ILE A 138 -13.25 -38.59 22.50
#